data_AF-A0A8H7NP26-F1
#
_entry.id   AF-A0A8H7NP26-F1
#
_cell.length_a   1.000
_cell.length_b   1.000
_cell.length_c   1.000
_cell.angle_alpha   90.00
_cell.angle_beta   90.00
_cell.angle_gamma   90.00
#
_symmetry.space_group_name_H-M   'P 1'
#
loop_
_entity.id
_entity.type
_entity.pdbx_description
1 polymer ?
#
loop_
_entity_poly.entity_id
_entity_poly.type
_entity_poly.pdbx_seq_one_letter_code
_entity_poly.pdbx_strand_id
1 'polypeptide(L)'
;MPDPGRGTATRAPQSVTAQANVILARYWLIDSPMAHEFSDVSAAALYLVAKVGPTPRSTRDVLNVYAYLLSPKSSLFRAPQEGRPEEDPKAYYQTESDYFAFQSRLLALEARILYCLSFNTHVSLPHALAITYLQTLDFLSQPKSTISHRVTQYLNTALLSPQMLYLTHQPHALATAAIYNAARDLGAKMPETEWWEVFDVDREDLGFLVVGMRSVEGILASRREEMPWVGEGMTKRTLVERELEKRGLQAENGQTKQLDKEEEAMRMLDSR
;
A
#
# COMPACT_ATOMS: atom_id res chain seq x y z
N MET A 1 18.99 10.57 18.00
CA MET A 1 18.45 11.82 17.43
C MET A 1 17.70 11.42 16.16
N PRO A 2 16.36 11.54 16.09
CA PRO A 2 15.62 11.11 14.90
C PRO A 2 15.80 12.16 13.80
N ASP A 3 16.18 11.68 12.62
CA ASP A 3 16.47 12.46 11.42
C ASP A 3 15.24 13.27 10.96
N PRO A 4 15.31 14.60 10.82
CA PRO A 4 14.20 15.45 10.40
C PRO A 4 13.90 15.42 8.89
N GLY A 5 14.62 14.60 8.10
CA GLY A 5 14.63 14.66 6.63
C GLY A 5 13.53 13.91 5.87
N ARG A 6 12.62 13.17 6.51
CA ARG A 6 11.51 12.47 5.83
C ARG A 6 10.20 12.67 6.57
N GLY A 7 9.65 13.87 6.46
CA GLY A 7 8.27 14.12 6.84
C GLY A 7 7.35 13.29 5.93
N THR A 8 6.99 12.08 6.35
CA THR A 8 5.86 11.37 5.77
C THR A 8 4.66 12.32 5.88
N ALA A 9 3.98 12.57 4.76
CA ALA A 9 2.97 13.63 4.66
C ALA A 9 1.88 13.55 5.76
N THR A 10 1.68 12.39 6.38
CA THR A 10 0.69 12.14 7.44
C THR A 10 1.24 12.17 8.87
N ARG A 11 2.56 12.22 9.09
CA ARG A 11 3.20 11.94 10.40
C ARG A 11 2.62 10.69 11.11
N ALA A 12 2.04 9.75 10.35
CA ALA A 12 1.47 8.54 10.90
C ALA A 12 2.58 7.53 11.19
N PRO A 13 2.48 6.73 12.27
CA PRO A 13 3.39 5.62 12.48
C PRO A 13 3.39 4.68 11.28
N GLN A 14 4.56 4.17 10.90
CA GLN A 14 4.70 3.24 9.79
C GLN A 14 3.82 2.00 9.92
N SER A 15 3.56 1.55 11.15
CA SER A 15 2.64 0.45 11.44
C SER A 15 1.22 0.72 10.94
N VAL A 16 0.72 1.95 11.08
CA VAL A 16 -0.61 2.35 10.60
C VAL A 16 -0.67 2.25 9.06
N THR A 17 0.36 2.75 8.37
CA THR A 17 0.44 2.66 6.91
C THR A 17 0.54 1.21 6.43
N ALA A 18 1.34 0.38 7.11
CA ALA A 18 1.47 -1.03 6.77
C ALA A 18 0.15 -1.79 6.95
N GLN A 19 -0.56 -1.56 8.06
CA GLN A 19 -1.88 -2.14 8.28
C GLN A 19 -2.90 -1.68 7.24
N ALA A 20 -2.89 -0.38 6.90
CA ALA A 20 -3.78 0.18 5.88
C ALA A 20 -3.54 -0.47 4.51
N ASN A 21 -2.29 -0.72 4.12
CA ASN A 21 -1.97 -1.42 2.88
C ASN A 21 -2.50 -2.87 2.86
N VAL A 22 -2.42 -3.58 3.99
CA VAL A 22 -2.97 -4.94 4.09
C VAL A 22 -4.51 -4.92 3.99
N ILE A 23 -5.17 -3.98 4.66
CA ILE A 23 -6.63 -3.80 4.57
C ILE A 23 -7.05 -3.47 3.13
N LEU A 24 -6.31 -2.58 2.47
CA LEU A 24 -6.54 -2.22 1.07
C LEU A 24 -6.39 -3.43 0.15
N ALA A 25 -5.33 -4.22 0.34
CA ALA A 25 -5.09 -5.45 -0.41
C ALA A 25 -6.21 -6.47 -0.22
N ARG A 26 -6.73 -6.64 1.02
CA ARG A 26 -7.88 -7.51 1.29
C ARG A 26 -9.15 -7.01 0.60
N TYR A 27 -9.39 -5.69 0.63
CA TYR A 27 -10.56 -5.09 0.00
C TYR A 27 -10.57 -5.33 -1.51
N TRP A 28 -9.43 -5.15 -2.18
CA TRP A 28 -9.28 -5.38 -3.63
C TRP A 28 -9.39 -6.84 -4.08
N LEU A 29 -9.39 -7.81 -3.16
CA LEU A 29 -9.73 -9.20 -3.49
C LEU A 29 -11.24 -9.44 -3.58
N ILE A 30 -12.04 -8.57 -2.96
CA ILE A 30 -13.49 -8.72 -2.86
C ILE A 30 -14.20 -7.79 -3.83
N ASP A 31 -13.77 -6.53 -3.87
CA ASP A 31 -14.33 -5.51 -4.75
C ASP A 31 -13.35 -5.19 -5.88
N SER A 32 -13.87 -4.83 -7.05
CA SER A 32 -13.02 -4.52 -8.20
C SER A 32 -12.14 -3.30 -7.89
N PRO A 33 -10.82 -3.35 -8.15
CA PRO A 33 -9.94 -2.19 -7.99
C PRO A 33 -10.37 -0.97 -8.83
N MET A 34 -11.12 -1.19 -9.92
CA MET A 34 -11.63 -0.12 -10.79
C MET A 34 -12.99 0.45 -10.34
N ALA A 35 -13.62 -0.11 -9.29
CA ALA A 35 -14.94 0.32 -8.85
C ALA A 35 -14.96 1.74 -8.28
N HIS A 36 -13.84 2.18 -7.68
CA HIS A 36 -13.70 3.46 -7.02
C HIS A 36 -12.33 4.09 -7.33
N GLU A 37 -12.19 5.40 -7.11
CA GLU A 37 -10.91 6.08 -7.31
C GLU A 37 -9.86 5.59 -6.29
N PHE A 38 -8.65 5.25 -6.75
CA PHE A 38 -7.61 4.68 -5.88
C PHE A 38 -7.23 5.61 -4.72
N SER A 39 -7.21 6.93 -4.96
CA SER A 39 -6.92 7.93 -3.91
C SER A 39 -7.95 7.89 -2.80
N ASP A 40 -9.23 7.76 -3.15
CA ASP A 40 -10.34 7.81 -2.18
C ASP A 40 -10.38 6.50 -1.37
N VAL A 41 -10.15 5.34 -2.01
CA VAL A 41 -10.09 4.04 -1.31
C VAL A 41 -8.89 3.97 -0.38
N SER A 42 -7.71 4.41 -0.85
CA SER A 42 -6.50 4.43 -0.01
C SER A 42 -6.63 5.41 1.16
N ALA A 43 -7.31 6.55 0.98
CA ALA A 43 -7.62 7.48 2.06
C ALA A 43 -8.56 6.85 3.09
N ALA A 44 -9.61 6.16 2.64
CA ALA A 44 -10.56 5.48 3.50
C ALA A 44 -9.90 4.36 4.32
N ALA A 45 -9.06 3.52 3.68
CA ALA A 45 -8.32 2.46 4.35
C ALA A 45 -7.36 3.03 5.41
N LEU A 46 -6.65 4.11 5.10
CA LEU A 46 -5.77 4.77 6.06
C LEU A 46 -6.54 5.40 7.22
N TYR A 47 -7.66 6.07 6.93
CA TYR A 47 -8.52 6.67 7.95
C TYR A 47 -9.09 5.62 8.90
N LEU A 48 -9.58 4.50 8.37
CA LEU A 48 -10.11 3.37 9.14
C LEU A 48 -9.11 2.87 10.18
N VAL A 49 -7.87 2.60 9.76
CA VAL A 49 -6.81 2.11 10.67
C VAL A 49 -6.38 3.21 11.64
N ALA A 50 -6.18 4.43 11.14
CA ALA A 50 -5.75 5.54 11.98
C ALA A 50 -6.77 5.83 13.09
N LYS A 51 -8.07 5.76 12.79
CA LYS A 51 -9.17 6.00 13.72
C LYS A 51 -9.15 5.07 14.93
N VAL A 52 -8.82 3.79 14.73
CA VAL A 52 -8.75 2.76 15.79
C VAL A 52 -7.35 2.69 16.42
N GLY A 53 -6.34 3.21 15.74
CA GLY A 53 -4.94 3.16 16.15
C GLY A 53 -4.58 4.10 17.32
N PRO A 54 -3.30 4.07 17.73
CA PRO A 54 -2.81 4.82 18.90
C PRO A 54 -2.78 6.35 18.69
N THR A 55 -2.84 6.80 17.44
CA THR A 55 -2.76 8.21 17.06
C THR A 55 -3.89 8.52 16.07
N PRO A 56 -5.12 8.77 16.55
CA PRO A 56 -6.27 9.05 15.69
C PRO A 56 -6.04 10.32 14.87
N ARG A 57 -6.49 10.29 13.61
CA ARG A 57 -6.37 11.40 12.66
C ARG A 57 -7.75 11.89 12.25
N SER A 58 -7.91 13.20 12.15
CA SER A 58 -9.17 13.78 11.68
C SER A 58 -9.33 13.57 10.18
N THR A 59 -10.58 13.55 9.70
CA THR A 59 -10.90 13.52 8.27
C THR A 59 -10.26 14.70 7.52
N ARG A 60 -10.15 15.85 8.18
CA ARG A 60 -9.51 17.07 7.65
C ARG A 60 -8.01 16.90 7.46
N ASP A 61 -7.33 16.25 8.41
CA ASP A 61 -5.90 15.94 8.27
C ASP A 61 -5.64 15.01 7.09
N VAL A 62 -6.44 13.94 6.98
CA VAL A 62 -6.37 13.01 5.84
C VAL A 62 -6.59 13.77 4.54
N LEU A 63 -7.62 14.61 4.48
CA LEU A 63 -7.93 15.40 3.29
C LEU A 63 -6.78 16.34 2.89
N ASN A 64 -6.17 17.05 3.84
CA ASN A 64 -5.05 17.96 3.56
C ASN A 64 -3.85 17.20 2.98
N VAL A 65 -3.57 16.01 3.50
CA VAL A 65 -2.51 15.14 2.99
C VAL A 65 -2.83 14.68 1.57
N TYR A 66 -4.05 14.18 1.32
CA TYR A 66 -4.41 13.69 0.00
C TYR A 66 -4.47 14.82 -1.03
N ALA A 67 -4.91 16.02 -0.64
CA ALA A 67 -4.82 17.20 -1.50
C ALA A 67 -3.37 17.59 -1.80
N TYR A 68 -2.46 17.46 -0.83
CA TYR A 68 -1.02 17.64 -1.07
C TYR A 68 -0.45 16.57 -2.01
N LEU A 69 -0.84 15.30 -1.85
CA LEU A 69 -0.38 14.17 -2.67
C LEU A 69 -0.89 14.25 -4.11
N LEU A 70 -2.14 14.68 -4.30
CA LEU A 70 -2.76 14.83 -5.63
C LEU A 70 -2.28 16.08 -6.37
N SER A 71 -1.62 17.01 -5.68
CA SER A 71 -1.10 18.24 -6.28
C SER A 71 0.16 17.97 -7.10
N PRO A 72 0.29 18.57 -8.30
CA PRO A 72 1.50 18.49 -9.13
C PRO A 72 2.78 19.03 -8.46
N LYS A 73 2.64 19.76 -7.34
CA LYS A 73 3.75 20.32 -6.56
C LYS A 73 4.23 19.38 -5.44
N SER A 74 3.68 18.17 -5.33
CA SER A 74 4.09 17.21 -4.29
C SER A 74 5.54 16.75 -4.50
N SER A 75 6.35 16.84 -3.43
CA SER A 75 7.75 16.39 -3.44
C SER A 75 7.90 14.86 -3.51
N LEU A 76 6.83 14.10 -3.29
CA LEU A 76 6.87 12.64 -3.21
C LEU A 76 6.86 11.94 -4.57
N PHE A 77 6.36 12.61 -5.61
CA PHE A 77 6.27 12.06 -6.97
C PHE A 77 7.22 12.74 -7.96
N ARG A 78 8.00 13.75 -7.53
CA ARG A 78 9.01 14.39 -8.38
C ARG A 78 10.36 13.69 -8.22
N ALA A 79 11.03 13.40 -9.34
CA ALA A 79 12.44 13.02 -9.36
C ALA A 79 13.29 14.09 -8.61
N PRO A 80 14.45 13.74 -8.02
CA PRO A 80 15.24 14.65 -7.17
C PRO A 80 15.96 15.77 -7.95
N GLN A 81 15.42 16.22 -9.07
CA GLN A 81 15.93 17.36 -9.83
C GLN A 81 14.90 18.50 -9.87
N GLU A 82 15.44 19.70 -9.68
CA GLU A 82 14.83 21.03 -9.80
C GLU A 82 13.99 21.51 -8.61
N GLY A 83 14.71 22.29 -7.76
CA GLY A 83 14.21 23.44 -7.03
C GLY A 83 13.06 23.17 -6.06
N ARG A 84 13.33 23.29 -4.76
CA ARG A 84 12.30 23.32 -3.72
C ARG A 84 11.25 24.38 -4.13
N PRO A 85 10.03 23.98 -4.54
CA PRO A 85 9.04 24.97 -4.93
C PRO A 85 8.69 25.79 -3.69
N GLU A 86 8.53 27.12 -3.84
CA GLU A 86 7.95 27.97 -2.79
C GLU A 86 6.65 27.30 -2.31
N GLU A 87 6.62 26.96 -1.03
CA GLU A 87 5.45 26.34 -0.39
C GLU A 87 4.35 27.38 -0.30
N ASP A 88 3.62 27.61 -1.38
CA ASP A 88 2.41 28.43 -1.38
C ASP A 88 1.32 27.70 -0.59
N PRO A 89 0.95 28.14 0.63
CA PRO A 89 -0.06 27.46 1.44
C PRO A 89 -1.46 27.60 0.83
N LYS A 90 -1.64 28.59 -0.07
CA LYS A 90 -2.88 28.84 -0.82
C LYS A 90 -3.15 27.80 -1.91
N ALA A 91 -2.13 27.07 -2.39
CA ALA A 91 -2.30 26.06 -3.43
C ALA A 91 -3.06 24.80 -2.94
N TYR A 92 -3.18 24.63 -1.61
CA TYR A 92 -3.80 23.47 -0.97
C TYR A 92 -5.00 23.85 -0.09
N TYR A 93 -5.45 25.11 -0.17
CA TYR A 93 -6.62 25.55 0.57
C TYR A 93 -7.87 24.95 -0.05
N GLN A 94 -8.57 24.14 0.73
CA GLN A 94 -9.79 23.49 0.30
C GLN A 94 -11.00 24.29 0.79
N THR A 95 -11.98 24.46 -0.09
CA THR A 95 -13.24 25.08 0.31
C THR A 95 -13.99 24.18 1.28
N GLU A 96 -14.88 24.75 2.08
CA GLU A 96 -15.73 23.95 2.99
C GLU A 96 -16.60 22.96 2.20
N SER A 97 -17.06 23.34 1.01
CA SER A 97 -17.82 22.45 0.11
C SER A 97 -17.01 21.22 -0.31
N ASP A 98 -15.75 21.42 -0.71
CA ASP A 98 -14.86 20.31 -1.11
C ASP A 98 -14.59 19.37 0.07
N TYR A 99 -14.43 19.95 1.26
CA TYR A 99 -14.28 19.18 2.50
C TYR A 99 -15.49 18.30 2.79
N PHE A 100 -16.71 18.84 2.73
CA PHE A 100 -17.92 18.05 2.98
C PHE A 100 -18.13 16.97 1.92
N ALA A 101 -17.83 17.26 0.65
CA ALA A 101 -17.90 16.29 -0.43
C ALA A 101 -16.89 15.15 -0.24
N PHE A 102 -15.64 15.47 0.10
CA PHE A 102 -14.61 14.47 0.40
C PHE A 102 -14.98 13.64 1.63
N GLN A 103 -15.41 14.28 2.71
CA GLN A 103 -15.82 13.58 3.93
C GLN A 103 -16.95 12.59 3.66
N SER A 104 -17.94 12.98 2.85
CA SER A 104 -19.06 12.10 2.48
C SER A 104 -18.59 10.87 1.70
N ARG A 105 -17.69 11.05 0.71
CA ARG A 105 -17.09 9.94 -0.05
C ARG A 105 -16.24 9.04 0.83
N LEU A 106 -15.41 9.64 1.69
CA LEU A 106 -14.53 8.94 2.61
C LEU A 106 -15.32 8.02 3.57
N LEU A 107 -16.40 8.55 4.17
CA LEU A 107 -17.25 7.79 5.09
C LEU A 107 -18.05 6.69 4.37
N ALA A 108 -18.51 6.93 3.15
CA ALA A 108 -19.18 5.92 2.34
C ALA A 108 -18.23 4.75 2.00
N LEU A 109 -17.00 5.06 1.59
CA LEU A 109 -15.97 4.06 1.32
C LEU A 109 -15.51 3.33 2.57
N GLU A 110 -15.41 4.03 3.70
CA GLU A 110 -15.12 3.40 4.99
C GLU A 110 -16.16 2.32 5.33
N ALA A 111 -17.45 2.65 5.20
CA ALA A 111 -18.54 1.71 5.42
C ALA A 111 -18.47 0.53 4.44
N ARG A 112 -18.15 0.78 3.17
CA ARG A 112 -17.98 -0.26 2.14
C ARG A 112 -16.82 -1.21 2.47
N ILE A 113 -15.66 -0.70 2.87
CA ILE A 113 -14.51 -1.51 3.28
C ILE A 113 -14.87 -2.40 4.47
N LEU A 114 -15.53 -1.82 5.49
CA LEU A 114 -15.99 -2.58 6.66
C LEU A 114 -16.97 -3.69 6.29
N TYR A 115 -17.92 -3.39 5.40
CA TYR A 115 -18.88 -4.38 4.89
C TYR A 115 -18.18 -5.51 4.13
N CYS A 116 -17.32 -5.19 3.16
CA CYS A 116 -16.58 -6.18 2.38
C CYS A 116 -15.72 -7.08 3.26
N LEU A 117 -15.07 -6.52 4.28
CA LEU A 117 -14.21 -7.27 5.20
C LEU A 117 -14.98 -7.94 6.35
N SER A 118 -16.31 -7.87 6.39
CA SER A 118 -17.13 -8.38 7.51
C SER A 118 -16.63 -7.88 8.87
N PHE A 119 -16.22 -6.60 8.93
CA PHE A 119 -15.63 -5.95 10.09
C PHE A 119 -14.30 -6.57 10.59
N ASN A 120 -13.66 -7.46 9.83
CA ASN A 120 -12.34 -7.99 10.14
C ASN A 120 -11.22 -7.00 9.73
N THR A 121 -10.94 -6.04 10.61
CA THR A 121 -9.88 -5.04 10.44
C THR A 121 -8.57 -5.43 11.12
N HIS A 122 -8.51 -6.59 11.78
CA HIS A 122 -7.32 -7.02 12.51
C HIS A 122 -6.20 -7.40 11.53
N VAL A 123 -5.02 -6.80 11.72
CA VAL A 123 -3.81 -7.07 10.93
C VAL A 123 -2.63 -7.27 11.88
N SER A 124 -2.05 -8.48 11.84
CA SER A 124 -0.80 -8.78 12.52
C SER A 124 0.37 -8.44 11.60
N LEU A 125 1.27 -7.56 12.05
CA LEU A 125 2.45 -7.16 11.29
C LEU A 125 3.69 -7.98 11.71
N PRO A 126 4.56 -8.36 10.76
CA PRO A 126 5.74 -9.18 11.02
C PRO A 126 6.88 -8.40 11.71
N HIS A 127 6.84 -7.06 11.75
CA HIS A 127 7.93 -6.22 12.23
C HIS A 127 8.33 -6.51 13.68
N ALA A 128 7.37 -6.71 14.58
CA ALA A 128 7.66 -7.02 15.98
C ALA A 128 8.35 -8.39 16.10
N LEU A 129 7.82 -9.40 15.41
CA LEU A 129 8.40 -10.76 15.36
C LEU A 129 9.82 -10.74 14.79
N ALA A 130 10.05 -9.98 13.72
CA ALA A 130 11.35 -9.87 13.10
C ALA A 130 12.42 -9.33 14.07
N ILE A 131 12.08 -8.38 14.93
CA ILE A 131 13.00 -7.88 15.97
C ILE A 131 13.25 -8.96 17.02
N THR A 132 12.22 -9.68 17.46
CA THR A 132 12.39 -10.79 18.41
C THR A 132 13.28 -11.89 17.83
N TYR A 133 13.08 -12.28 16.57
CA TYR A 133 13.90 -13.29 15.90
C TYR A 133 15.35 -12.81 15.72
N LEU A 134 15.56 -11.56 15.33
CA LEU A 134 16.91 -10.97 15.30
C LEU A 134 17.60 -10.99 16.66
N GLN A 135 16.86 -10.74 17.75
CA GLN A 135 17.41 -10.84 19.11
C GLN A 135 17.78 -12.29 19.47
N THR A 136 16.96 -13.28 19.11
CA THR A 136 17.28 -14.69 19.35
C THR A 136 18.51 -15.17 18.57
N LEU A 137 18.77 -14.57 17.40
CA LEU A 137 19.93 -14.86 16.55
C LEU A 137 21.15 -13.98 16.86
N ASP A 138 21.11 -13.22 17.97
CA ASP A 138 22.14 -12.25 18.37
C ASP A 138 22.58 -11.32 17.22
N PHE A 139 21.60 -10.86 16.43
CA PHE A 139 21.78 -9.98 15.27
C PHE A 139 22.79 -10.52 14.23
N LEU A 140 23.03 -11.83 14.19
CA LEU A 140 23.95 -12.50 13.24
C LEU A 140 25.36 -11.88 13.21
N SER A 141 25.85 -11.44 14.38
CA SER A 141 27.15 -10.75 14.53
C SER A 141 27.29 -9.45 13.70
N GLN A 142 26.18 -8.83 13.31
CA GLN A 142 26.15 -7.57 12.58
C GLN A 142 25.70 -6.41 13.49
N PRO A 143 26.00 -5.15 13.12
CA PRO A 143 25.49 -3.99 13.84
C PRO A 143 23.95 -3.99 13.88
N LYS A 144 23.37 -3.89 15.08
CA LYS A 144 21.91 -3.96 15.32
C LYS A 144 21.11 -3.04 14.41
N SER A 145 21.60 -1.81 14.21
CA SER A 145 20.94 -0.81 13.35
C SER A 145 20.92 -1.25 11.88
N THR A 146 22.03 -1.77 11.37
CA THR A 146 22.18 -2.09 9.95
C THR A 146 21.28 -3.25 9.54
N ILE A 147 21.32 -4.35 10.30
CA ILE A 147 20.49 -5.52 10.00
C ILE A 147 19.00 -5.23 10.21
N SER A 148 18.62 -4.56 11.30
CA SER A 148 17.21 -4.26 11.58
C SER A 148 16.61 -3.31 10.54
N HIS A 149 17.38 -2.33 10.06
CA HIS A 149 16.96 -1.45 8.98
C HIS A 149 16.77 -2.23 7.67
N ARG A 150 17.70 -3.11 7.32
CA ARG A 150 17.61 -3.92 6.08
C ARG A 150 16.42 -4.88 6.12
N VAL A 151 16.17 -5.53 7.26
CA VAL A 151 14.99 -6.38 7.45
C VAL A 151 13.70 -5.57 7.33
N THR A 152 13.64 -4.40 7.96
CA THR A 152 12.48 -3.51 7.86
C THR A 152 12.24 -3.06 6.41
N GLN A 153 13.29 -2.76 5.65
CA GLN A 153 13.20 -2.45 4.23
C GLN A 153 12.52 -3.59 3.45
N TYR A 154 12.98 -4.84 3.64
CA TYR A 154 12.37 -5.99 2.98
C TYR A 154 10.89 -6.17 3.32
N LEU A 155 10.52 -6.03 4.60
CA LEU A 155 9.11 -6.11 5.03
C LEU A 155 8.25 -5.01 4.39
N ASN A 156 8.77 -3.79 4.27
CA ASN A 156 8.03 -2.70 3.62
C ASN A 156 7.89 -2.91 2.11
N THR A 157 8.96 -3.39 1.45
CA THR A 157 8.92 -3.71 0.02
C THR A 157 7.94 -4.86 -0.25
N ALA A 158 7.84 -5.83 0.65
CA ALA A 158 6.90 -6.94 0.54
C ALA A 158 5.43 -6.50 0.57
N LEU A 159 5.08 -5.35 1.15
CA LEU A 159 3.72 -4.78 1.06
C LEU A 159 3.35 -4.35 -0.36
N LEU A 160 4.34 -4.07 -1.21
CA LEU A 160 4.17 -3.65 -2.59
C LEU A 160 4.27 -4.83 -3.59
N SER A 161 4.54 -6.03 -3.08
CA SER A 161 4.68 -7.22 -3.92
C SER A 161 3.36 -7.55 -4.62
N PRO A 162 3.36 -7.75 -5.95
CA PRO A 162 2.17 -8.16 -6.68
C PRO A 162 1.71 -9.58 -6.32
N GLN A 163 2.58 -10.39 -5.70
CA GLN A 163 2.23 -11.72 -5.19
C GLN A 163 1.48 -11.67 -3.85
N MET A 164 1.18 -10.47 -3.33
CA MET A 164 0.38 -10.26 -2.11
C MET A 164 0.88 -11.09 -0.92
N LEU A 165 2.19 -11.05 -0.66
CA LEU A 165 2.86 -11.90 0.35
C LEU A 165 2.23 -11.78 1.75
N TYR A 166 1.74 -10.59 2.11
CA TYR A 166 1.06 -10.32 3.37
C TYR A 166 -0.32 -10.97 3.52
N LEU A 167 -0.90 -11.48 2.43
CA LEU A 167 -2.20 -12.19 2.46
C LEU A 167 -2.04 -13.70 2.30
N THR A 168 -0.95 -14.15 1.68
CA THR A 168 -0.71 -15.57 1.39
C THR A 168 0.06 -16.26 2.51
N HIS A 169 0.91 -15.55 3.25
CA HIS A 169 1.78 -16.13 4.27
C HIS A 169 1.56 -15.51 5.65
N GLN A 170 1.86 -16.30 6.67
CA GLN A 170 1.78 -15.87 8.06
C GLN A 170 2.92 -14.88 8.42
N PRO A 171 2.72 -14.00 9.42
CA PRO A 171 3.71 -13.01 9.82
C PRO A 171 5.06 -13.60 10.25
N HIS A 172 5.08 -14.80 10.84
CA HIS A 172 6.32 -15.47 11.25
C HIS A 172 7.20 -15.81 10.03
N ALA A 173 6.60 -16.38 8.99
CA ALA A 173 7.30 -16.74 7.76
C ALA A 173 7.84 -15.50 7.03
N LEU A 174 7.06 -14.42 6.98
CA LEU A 174 7.50 -13.13 6.40
C LEU A 174 8.69 -12.54 7.15
N ALA A 175 8.69 -12.61 8.49
CA ALA A 175 9.81 -12.14 9.31
C ALA A 175 11.08 -12.95 9.04
N THR A 176 10.98 -14.29 9.03
CA THR A 176 12.11 -15.19 8.76
C THR A 176 12.70 -14.98 7.37
N ALA A 177 11.86 -14.86 6.34
CA ALA A 177 12.32 -14.60 4.97
C ALA A 177 13.01 -13.24 4.81
N ALA A 178 12.52 -12.20 5.49
CA ALA A 178 13.14 -10.88 5.49
C ALA A 178 14.52 -10.90 6.19
N ILE A 179 14.65 -11.64 7.29
CA ILE A 179 15.94 -11.85 7.98
C ILE A 179 16.92 -12.59 7.09
N TYR A 180 16.48 -13.68 6.44
CA TYR A 180 17.33 -14.45 5.53
C TYR A 180 17.86 -13.59 4.38
N ASN A 181 16.99 -12.80 3.74
CA ASN A 181 17.40 -11.88 2.68
C ASN A 181 18.37 -10.79 3.16
N ALA A 182 18.11 -10.18 4.31
CA ALA A 182 18.99 -9.17 4.90
C ALA A 182 20.36 -9.75 5.29
N ALA A 183 20.39 -10.97 5.84
CA ALA A 183 21.62 -11.66 6.20
C ALA A 183 22.49 -11.95 4.96
N ARG A 184 21.86 -12.39 3.86
CA ARG A 184 22.56 -12.63 2.59
C ARG A 184 23.16 -11.37 1.99
N ASP A 185 22.42 -10.27 2.02
CA ASP A 185 22.90 -8.98 1.49
C ASP A 185 24.06 -8.41 2.30
N LEU A 186 24.04 -8.60 3.62
CA LEU A 186 25.07 -8.11 4.53
C LEU A 186 26.26 -9.08 4.68
N GLY A 187 26.21 -10.25 4.02
CA GLY A 187 27.24 -11.29 4.15
C GLY A 187 27.39 -11.83 5.57
N ALA A 188 26.32 -11.84 6.36
CA ALA A 188 26.34 -12.34 7.72
C ALA A 188 26.54 -13.87 7.74
N LYS A 189 27.29 -14.36 8.74
CA LYS A 189 27.47 -15.82 8.94
C LYS A 189 26.16 -16.39 9.50
N MET A 190 25.39 -17.05 8.64
CA MET A 190 24.21 -17.78 9.06
C MET A 190 24.62 -19.14 9.66
N PRO A 191 23.84 -19.69 10.60
CA PRO A 191 24.02 -21.07 11.04
C PRO A 191 24.01 -22.06 9.86
N GLU A 192 24.84 -23.09 9.93
CA GLU A 192 24.91 -24.14 8.88
C GLU A 192 23.66 -25.06 8.90
N THR A 193 22.97 -25.13 10.04
CA THR A 193 21.70 -25.85 10.22
C THR A 193 20.51 -25.04 9.70
N GLU A 194 19.40 -25.71 9.39
CA GLU A 194 18.12 -25.14 8.95
C GLU A 194 17.44 -24.32 10.07
N TRP A 195 18.05 -23.20 10.44
CA TRP A 195 17.64 -22.35 11.58
C TRP A 195 16.22 -21.78 11.45
N TRP A 196 15.68 -21.73 10.23
CA TRP A 196 14.32 -21.28 9.96
C TRP A 196 13.25 -22.25 10.48
N GLU A 197 13.57 -23.54 10.66
CA GLU A 197 12.63 -24.52 11.23
C GLU A 197 12.27 -24.20 12.68
N VAL A 198 13.17 -23.55 13.42
CA VAL A 198 12.92 -23.09 14.80
C VAL A 198 11.78 -22.06 14.86
N PHE A 199 11.51 -21.41 13.74
CA PHE A 199 10.43 -20.42 13.62
C PHE A 199 9.20 -20.99 12.91
N ASP A 200 9.06 -22.32 12.80
CA ASP A 200 7.95 -23.00 12.11
C ASP A 200 7.78 -22.55 10.64
N VAL A 201 8.89 -22.48 9.90
CA VAL A 201 8.91 -22.14 8.47
C VAL A 201 9.49 -23.29 7.67
N ASP A 202 8.75 -23.77 6.68
CA ASP A 202 9.22 -24.80 5.75
C ASP A 202 10.21 -24.23 4.73
N ARG A 203 11.09 -25.09 4.22
CA ARG A 203 12.08 -24.69 3.19
C ARG A 203 11.42 -24.17 1.91
N GLU A 204 10.29 -24.74 1.53
CA GLU A 204 9.54 -24.35 0.32
C GLU A 204 8.95 -22.94 0.47
N ASP A 205 8.27 -22.69 1.59
CA ASP A 205 7.74 -21.36 1.95
C ASP A 205 8.83 -20.32 2.04
N LEU A 206 9.95 -20.64 2.69
CA LEU A 206 11.10 -19.74 2.78
C LEU A 206 11.64 -19.40 1.38
N GLY A 207 11.82 -20.42 0.53
CA GLY A 207 12.30 -20.24 -0.84
C GLY A 207 11.38 -19.34 -1.66
N PHE A 208 10.07 -19.59 -1.59
CA PHE A 208 9.06 -18.78 -2.28
C PHE A 208 9.09 -17.32 -1.80
N LEU A 209 9.07 -17.09 -0.48
CA LEU A 209 9.08 -15.75 0.09
C LEU A 209 10.36 -14.99 -0.23
N VAL A 210 11.51 -15.66 -0.18
CA VAL A 210 12.82 -15.05 -0.49
C VAL A 210 12.86 -14.55 -1.93
N VAL A 211 12.42 -15.37 -2.88
CA VAL A 211 12.34 -15.00 -4.30
C VAL A 211 11.26 -13.92 -4.51
N GLY A 212 10.10 -14.07 -3.88
CA GLY A 212 9.00 -13.10 -3.96
C GLY A 212 9.43 -11.71 -3.53
N MET A 213 10.08 -11.58 -2.38
CA MET A 213 10.59 -10.30 -1.87
C MET A 213 11.65 -9.67 -2.78
N ARG A 214 12.56 -10.47 -3.37
CA ARG A 214 13.58 -9.97 -4.30
C ARG A 214 13.01 -9.61 -5.68
N SER A 215 11.96 -10.30 -6.12
CA SER A 215 11.35 -10.08 -7.43
C SER A 215 10.71 -8.70 -7.57
N VAL A 216 10.32 -8.05 -6.46
CA VAL A 216 9.63 -6.76 -6.48
C VAL A 216 10.44 -5.68 -7.19
N GLU A 217 11.75 -5.63 -6.99
CA GLU A 217 12.62 -4.65 -7.64
C GLU A 217 12.64 -4.83 -9.16
N GLY A 218 12.76 -6.09 -9.61
CA GLY A 218 12.73 -6.42 -11.04
C GLY A 218 11.38 -6.11 -11.68
N ILE A 219 10.28 -6.46 -11.01
CA ILE A 219 8.93 -6.17 -11.50
C ILE A 219 8.70 -4.66 -11.58
N LEU A 220 9.15 -3.90 -10.59
CA LEU A 220 9.02 -2.44 -10.59
C LEU A 220 9.81 -1.81 -11.74
N ALA A 221 11.02 -2.30 -12.02
CA ALA A 221 11.83 -1.86 -13.15
C ALA A 221 11.12 -2.15 -14.49
N SER A 222 10.66 -3.38 -14.72
CA SER A 222 9.92 -3.75 -15.93
C SER A 222 8.63 -2.94 -16.09
N ARG A 223 7.87 -2.73 -15.00
CA ARG A 223 6.64 -1.91 -15.05
C ARG A 223 6.92 -0.45 -15.35
N ARG A 224 8.04 0.09 -14.88
CA ARG A 224 8.45 1.47 -15.18
C ARG A 224 8.79 1.65 -16.65
N GLU A 225 9.37 0.63 -17.28
CA GLU A 225 9.66 0.62 -18.72
C GLU A 225 8.37 0.52 -19.55
N GLU A 226 7.44 -0.37 -19.15
CA GLU A 226 6.15 -0.53 -19.84
C GLU A 226 5.21 0.67 -19.66
N MET A 227 5.24 1.30 -18.48
CA MET A 227 4.34 2.39 -18.11
C MET A 227 5.13 3.56 -17.52
N PRO A 228 5.68 4.46 -18.35
CA PRO A 228 6.51 5.59 -17.88
C PRO A 228 5.78 6.55 -16.94
N TRP A 229 4.45 6.63 -17.06
CA TRP A 229 3.59 7.44 -16.20
C TRP A 229 3.49 6.91 -14.76
N VAL A 230 3.85 5.63 -14.52
CA VAL A 230 3.94 5.03 -13.19
C VAL A 230 5.18 5.58 -12.49
N GLY A 231 5.01 6.73 -11.85
CA GLY A 231 6.07 7.44 -11.11
C GLY A 231 6.05 8.96 -11.27
N GLU A 232 5.32 9.50 -12.24
CA GLU A 232 5.18 10.95 -12.45
C GLU A 232 4.10 11.59 -11.56
N GLY A 233 3.31 10.79 -10.87
CA GLY A 233 2.23 11.25 -9.99
C GLY A 233 1.44 10.11 -9.37
N MET A 234 0.40 10.47 -8.62
CA MET A 234 -0.56 9.51 -8.11
C MET A 234 -1.37 8.90 -9.26
N THR A 235 -1.40 7.58 -9.34
CA THR A 235 -2.18 6.84 -10.34
C THR A 235 -3.66 7.15 -10.17
N LYS A 236 -4.29 7.66 -11.23
CA LYS A 236 -5.73 7.89 -11.30
C LYS A 236 -6.43 6.76 -12.05
N ARG A 237 -7.69 6.49 -11.73
CA ARG A 237 -8.51 5.49 -12.43
C ARG A 237 -8.55 5.72 -13.93
N THR A 238 -8.74 6.97 -14.35
CA THR A 238 -8.82 7.36 -15.77
C THR A 238 -7.54 7.07 -16.56
N LEU A 239 -6.37 7.08 -15.91
CA LEU A 239 -5.11 6.72 -16.57
C LEU A 239 -5.03 5.21 -16.81
N VAL A 240 -5.48 4.42 -15.85
CA VAL A 240 -5.53 2.96 -15.96
C VAL A 240 -6.56 2.54 -17.00
N GLU A 241 -7.74 3.14 -17.02
CA GLU A 241 -8.78 2.89 -18.03
C GLU A 241 -8.26 3.13 -19.45
N ARG A 242 -7.59 4.27 -19.68
CA ARG A 242 -6.97 4.57 -20.98
C ARG A 242 -5.90 3.56 -21.39
N GLU A 243 -5.14 3.04 -20.43
CA GLU A 243 -4.10 2.04 -20.69
C GLU A 243 -4.71 0.66 -20.99
N LEU A 244 -5.79 0.29 -20.29
CA LEU A 244 -6.55 -0.93 -20.56
C LEU A 244 -7.21 -0.89 -21.94
N GLU A 245 -7.79 0.26 -22.32
CA GLU A 245 -8.34 0.50 -23.66
C GLU A 245 -7.28 0.34 -24.75
N LYS A 246 -6.08 0.92 -24.57
CA LYS A 246 -4.95 0.76 -25.52
C LYS A 246 -4.53 -0.70 -25.67
N ARG A 247 -4.62 -1.49 -24.60
CA ARG A 247 -4.29 -2.92 -24.60
C ARG A 247 -5.44 -3.80 -25.09
N GLY A 248 -6.59 -3.21 -25.45
CA GLY A 248 -7.76 -3.93 -25.93
C GLY A 248 -8.51 -4.72 -24.86
N LEU A 249 -8.20 -4.48 -23.59
CA LEU A 249 -8.88 -5.10 -22.44
C LEU A 249 -10.00 -4.16 -21.99
N GLN A 250 -11.25 -4.48 -22.30
CA GLN A 250 -12.38 -3.72 -21.72
C GLN A 250 -12.45 -3.99 -20.23
N ALA A 251 -12.49 -2.93 -19.41
CA ALA A 251 -12.81 -3.06 -18.00
C ALA A 251 -14.25 -3.61 -17.87
N GLU A 252 -14.38 -4.85 -17.40
CA GLU A 252 -15.68 -5.45 -17.10
C GLU A 252 -16.29 -4.78 -15.86
N ASN A 253 -16.95 -3.63 -16.04
CA ASN A 253 -17.91 -3.14 -15.07
C ASN A 253 -19.22 -3.93 -15.21
N GLY A 254 -19.25 -5.11 -14.58
CA GLY A 254 -20.41 -6.00 -14.56
C GLY A 254 -21.66 -5.41 -13.90
N GLN A 255 -21.54 -4.36 -13.08
CA GLN A 255 -22.69 -3.74 -12.40
C GLN A 255 -23.21 -2.45 -13.09
N THR A 256 -22.32 -1.59 -13.60
CA THR A 256 -22.75 -0.34 -14.26
C THR A 256 -23.39 -0.61 -15.63
N LYS A 257 -22.84 -1.55 -16.41
CA LYS A 257 -23.41 -1.91 -17.72
C LYS A 257 -24.80 -2.55 -17.61
N GLN A 258 -25.15 -3.17 -16.48
CA GLN A 258 -26.46 -3.80 -16.33
C GLN A 258 -27.54 -2.76 -16.02
N LEU A 259 -27.22 -1.78 -15.18
CA LEU A 259 -28.09 -0.63 -14.90
C LEU A 259 -28.27 0.27 -16.14
N ASP A 260 -27.19 0.58 -16.86
CA ASP A 260 -27.28 1.42 -18.07
C ASP A 260 -28.11 0.74 -19.18
N LYS A 261 -28.00 -0.59 -19.33
CA LYS A 261 -28.81 -1.36 -20.29
C LYS A 261 -30.27 -1.49 -19.87
N GLU A 262 -30.56 -1.62 -18.59
CA GLU A 262 -31.93 -1.63 -18.07
C GLU A 262 -32.61 -0.26 -18.19
N GLU A 263 -31.88 0.84 -17.93
CA GLU A 263 -32.37 2.21 -18.14
C GLU A 263 -32.58 2.54 -19.63
N GLU A 264 -31.67 2.12 -20.52
CA GLU A 264 -31.87 2.25 -21.97
C GLU A 264 -33.06 1.41 -22.46
N ALA A 265 -33.25 0.20 -21.94
CA ALA A 265 -34.40 -0.64 -22.28
C ALA A 265 -35.74 -0.03 -21.80
N MET A 266 -35.77 0.58 -20.60
CA MET A 266 -36.96 1.28 -20.09
C MET A 266 -37.33 2.50 -20.94
N ARG A 267 -36.35 3.29 -21.41
CA ARG A 267 -36.62 4.44 -22.30
C ARG A 267 -37.16 4.03 -23.67
N MET A 268 -36.76 2.86 -24.17
CA MET A 268 -37.27 2.31 -25.44
C MET A 268 -38.70 1.76 -25.34
N LEU A 269 -39.16 1.43 -24.13
CA LEU A 269 -40.54 0.98 -23.87
C LEU A 269 -41.51 2.16 -23.73
N ASP A 270 -41.09 3.27 -23.14
CA ASP A 270 -41.90 4.49 -22.96
C ASP A 270 -42.10 5.31 -24.26
N SER A 271 -41.37 4.97 -25.33
CA SER A 271 -41.42 5.68 -26.63
C SER A 271 -42.31 4.99 -27.67
N ARG A 272 -43.12 4.00 -27.27
CA ARG A 272 -44.03 3.24 -28.13
C ARG A 272 -45.49 3.38 -27.69
#